data_AF-A0ABC8KE13-F1
#
_entry.id   AF-A0ABC8KE13-F1
#
_cell.length_a   1.000
_cell.length_b   1.000
_cell.length_c   1.000
_cell.angle_alpha   90.00
_cell.angle_beta   90.00
_cell.angle_gamma   90.00
#
_symmetry.space_group_name_H-M   'P 1'
#
loop_
_entity.id
_entity.type
_entity.pdbx_description
1 polymer ?
#
loop_
_entity_poly.entity_id
_entity_poly.type
_entity_poly.pdbx_seq_one_letter_code
_entity_poly.pdbx_strand_id
1 'polypeptide(L)' 'MNKSKRPFTKSKRSFRRRLPPIQSGYRIDYRNMSLISRFISEQGKILSRR' A
#
# COMPACT_ATOMS: atom_id res chain seq x y z
N MET A 1 38.33 -7.59 -24.76
CA MET A 1 37.59 -6.54 -24.02
C MET A 1 36.22 -7.10 -23.61
N ASN A 2 36.17 -7.78 -22.46
CA ASN A 2 35.03 -8.58 -22.02
C ASN A 2 33.95 -7.68 -21.38
N LYS A 3 32.93 -7.31 -22.15
CA LYS A 3 31.74 -6.63 -21.62
C LYS A 3 30.85 -7.66 -20.93
N SER A 4 30.93 -7.75 -19.62
CA SER A 4 30.01 -8.54 -18.81
C SER A 4 28.59 -7.96 -18.95
N LYS A 5 27.72 -8.71 -19.64
CA LYS A 5 26.28 -8.46 -19.67
C LYS A 5 25.74 -8.71 -18.26
N ARG A 6 25.68 -7.66 -17.43
CA ARG A 6 25.07 -7.72 -16.11
C ARG A 6 23.61 -8.15 -16.28
N PRO A 7 23.17 -9.30 -15.72
CA PRO A 7 21.75 -9.60 -15.69
C PRO A 7 21.14 -8.55 -14.77
N PHE A 8 20.27 -7.69 -15.31
CA PHE A 8 19.45 -6.81 -14.51
C PHE A 8 18.58 -7.68 -13.60
N THR A 9 19.05 -7.93 -12.38
CA THR A 9 18.27 -8.50 -11.31
C THR A 9 17.23 -7.46 -10.91
N LYS A 10 16.15 -7.34 -11.71
CA LYS A 10 14.92 -6.74 -11.22
C LYS A 10 14.53 -7.58 -10.02
N SER A 11 14.73 -7.04 -8.81
CA SER A 11 14.01 -7.56 -7.66
C SER A 11 12.55 -7.60 -8.11
N LYS A 12 11.92 -8.77 -8.01
CA LYS A 12 10.47 -8.90 -8.17
C LYS A 12 9.87 -8.08 -7.05
N ARG A 13 9.81 -6.76 -7.27
CA ARG A 13 9.33 -5.76 -6.33
C ARG A 13 7.96 -6.28 -5.97
N SER A 14 7.80 -6.74 -4.73
CA SER A 14 6.51 -7.17 -4.24
C SER A 14 5.59 -6.02 -4.59
N PHE A 15 4.63 -6.29 -5.47
CA PHE A 15 3.53 -5.38 -5.69
C PHE A 15 3.05 -5.06 -4.30
N ARG A 16 3.33 -3.84 -3.82
CA ARG A 16 2.90 -3.40 -2.49
C ARG A 16 1.42 -3.68 -2.48
N ARG A 17 1.01 -4.70 -1.74
CA ARG A 17 -0.32 -5.28 -1.83
C ARG A 17 -1.28 -4.11 -1.69
N ARG A 18 -2.00 -3.79 -2.77
CA ARG A 18 -3.05 -2.79 -2.67
C ARG A 18 -4.02 -3.34 -1.63
N LEU A 19 -4.29 -2.54 -0.60
CA LEU A 19 -5.32 -2.89 0.35
C LEU A 19 -6.61 -3.13 -0.46
N PRO A 20 -7.33 -4.24 -0.21
CA PRO A 20 -8.57 -4.50 -0.91
C PRO A 20 -9.51 -3.29 -0.72
N PRO A 21 -10.23 -2.87 -1.77
CA PRO A 21 -11.20 -1.80 -1.63
C PRO A 21 -12.20 -2.17 -0.54
N ILE A 22 -12.60 -1.18 0.26
CA ILE A 22 -13.66 -1.37 1.24
C ILE A 22 -14.95 -1.67 0.47
N GLN A 23 -15.76 -2.59 0.97
CA GLN A 23 -17.08 -2.85 0.43
C GLN A 23 -17.92 -1.56 0.50
N SER A 24 -18.21 -0.99 -0.67
CA SER A 24 -19.02 0.23 -0.82
C SER A 24 -20.47 -0.10 -0.44
N GLY A 25 -20.87 0.25 0.79
CA GLY A 25 -22.23 0.01 1.27
C GLY A 25 -22.38 -0.03 2.79
N TYR A 26 -21.30 -0.30 3.53
CA TYR A 26 -21.33 -0.27 4.99
C TYR A 26 -20.93 1.11 5.55
N ARG A 27 -21.67 1.60 6.55
CA ARG A 27 -21.32 2.85 7.26
C ARG A 27 -20.01 2.65 8.01
N ILE A 28 -19.03 3.50 7.76
CA ILE A 28 -17.76 3.44 8.47
C ILE A 28 -17.96 4.06 9.86
N ASP A 29 -17.98 3.20 10.88
CA ASP A 29 -18.04 3.64 12.27
C ASP A 29 -16.64 3.96 12.82
N TYR A 30 -16.57 5.01 13.63
CA TYR A 30 -15.34 5.43 14.30
C TYR A 30 -14.79 4.37 15.26
N ARG A 31 -15.60 3.39 15.67
CA ARG A 31 -15.17 2.29 16.54
C ARG A 31 -14.29 1.28 15.81
N ASN A 32 -14.33 1.25 14.48
CA ASN A 32 -13.55 0.31 13.68
C ASN A 32 -12.10 0.81 13.49
N MET A 33 -11.28 0.67 14.53
CA MET A 33 -9.87 1.03 14.52
C MET A 33 -9.06 0.32 13.43
N SER A 34 -9.42 -0.93 13.11
CA SER A 34 -8.73 -1.75 12.10
C SER A 34 -8.85 -1.19 10.67
N LEU A 35 -9.93 -0.44 10.43
CA LEU A 35 -10.21 0.20 9.16
C LEU A 35 -9.57 1.59 9.10
N ILE A 36 -9.69 2.36 10.18
CA ILE A 36 -9.15 3.72 10.28
C ILE A 36 -7.63 3.73 10.17
N SER A 37 -6.94 2.78 10.81
CA SER A 37 -5.47 2.67 10.75
C SER A 37 -4.91 2.47 9.34
N ARG A 38 -5.74 2.01 8.38
CA ARG A 38 -5.35 1.85 6.98
C ARG A 38 -5.23 3.17 6.22
N PHE A 39 -5.91 4.21 6.70
CA PHE A 39 -5.98 5.54 6.05
C PHE A 39 -5.22 6.62 6.82
N ILE A 40 -4.59 6.27 7.94
CA ILE A 40 -3.79 7.19 8.76
C ILE A 40 -2.32 6.78 8.65
N SER A 41 -1.42 7.76 8.53
CA SER A 41 0.02 7.55 8.58
C SER A 41 0.48 7.24 10.01
N GLU A 42 1.71 6.73 10.16
CA GLU A 42 2.30 6.51 11.49
C GLU A 42 2.38 7.80 12.35
N GLN A 43 2.41 8.97 11.69
CA GLN A 43 2.40 10.28 12.34
C GLN A 43 0.99 10.80 12.68
N GLY A 44 -0.06 10.02 12.43
CA GLY A 44 -1.44 10.44 12.69
C GLY A 44 -2.09 11.31 11.60
N LYS A 45 -1.46 11.45 10.42
CA LYS A 45 -2.01 12.26 9.31
C LYS A 45 -2.89 11.42 8.40
N ILE A 46 -4.01 11.98 7.94
CA ILE A 46 -4.91 11.31 7.00
C ILE A 46 -4.26 11.25 5.61
N LEU A 47 -4.30 10.09 4.97
CA LEU A 47 -3.77 9.86 3.62
C LEU A 47 -4.73 10.39 2.54
N SER A 48 -4.17 10.96 1.47
CA SER A 48 -4.95 11.49 0.33
C SER A 48 -5.49 10.38 -0.58
N ARG A 49 -6.68 10.59 -1.18
CA ARG A 49 -7.41 9.56 -1.96
C ARG A 49 -6.90 9.25 -3.38
N ARG A 50 -6.07 10.12 -3.98
CA ARG A 50 -5.57 10.11 -5.38
C ARG A 50 -6.20 9.10 -6.35
#